data_AF-A0A076N1A6-F1
#
_entry.id   AF-A0A076N1A6-F1
#
_cell.length_a   1.000
_cell.length_b   1.000
_cell.length_c   1.000
_cell.angle_alpha   90.00
_cell.angle_beta   90.00
_cell.angle_gamma   90.00
#
_symmetry.space_group_name_H-M   'P 1'
#
loop_
_entity.id
_entity.type
_entity.pdbx_description
1 polymer ?
#
loop_
_entity_poly.entity_id
_entity_poly.type
_entity_poly.pdbx_seq_one_letter_code
_entity_poly.pdbx_strand_id
1 'polypeptide(L)'
;MRKLVRAMHGTGFNLNLFPNVSMSAAFFRVLRPISVDEALIEHIAIGPDGPPELDVVNRERLRIHEHFQGPFGFGTPDDAEGWGRVQRGAQAAPDMPILVNRGLGREKDDEHGWPTAHVTDETGMRAAYRMWKQMMSDD
;
A
#
# COMPACT_ATOMS: atom_id res chain seq x y z
N MET A 1 -6.58 21.50 -19.66
CA MET A 1 -5.73 21.15 -18.50
C MET A 1 -6.52 20.69 -17.27
N ARG A 2 -7.14 21.58 -16.48
CA ARG A 2 -7.79 21.21 -15.19
C ARG A 2 -8.85 20.08 -15.29
N LYS A 3 -9.63 20.05 -16.38
CA LYS A 3 -10.63 18.99 -16.63
C LYS A 3 -9.98 17.62 -16.85
N LEU A 4 -8.88 17.56 -17.62
CA LEU A 4 -8.13 16.32 -17.89
C LEU A 4 -7.53 15.74 -16.60
N VAL A 5 -6.86 16.57 -15.79
CA VAL A 5 -6.25 16.11 -14.53
C VAL A 5 -7.31 15.60 -13.53
N ARG A 6 -8.47 16.26 -13.45
CA ARG A 6 -9.57 15.84 -12.56
C ARG A 6 -10.24 14.53 -13.01
N ALA A 7 -10.39 14.32 -14.31
CA ALA A 7 -10.98 13.10 -14.84
C ALA A 7 -10.13 11.86 -14.52
N MET A 8 -8.82 12.02 -14.31
CA MET A 8 -7.88 10.91 -14.17
C MET A 8 -7.52 10.54 -12.73
N HIS A 9 -8.15 11.17 -11.72
CA HIS A 9 -7.82 10.96 -10.30
C HIS A 9 -8.53 9.75 -9.65
N GLY A 10 -9.67 9.30 -10.21
CA GLY A 10 -10.45 8.19 -9.67
C GLY A 10 -11.00 8.44 -8.25
N THR A 11 -11.54 7.40 -7.61
CA THR A 11 -12.16 7.45 -6.28
C THR A 11 -11.20 7.17 -5.12
N GLY A 12 -9.90 7.04 -5.38
CA GLY A 12 -8.89 6.65 -4.40
C GLY A 12 -9.03 5.18 -3.97
N PHE A 13 -7.91 4.47 -3.89
CA PHE A 13 -7.85 3.10 -3.39
C PHE A 13 -6.45 2.82 -2.85
N ASN A 14 -6.34 1.77 -2.04
CA ASN A 14 -5.07 1.15 -1.67
C ASN A 14 -5.16 -0.33 -2.01
N LEU A 15 -4.19 -0.82 -2.76
CA LEU A 15 -4.07 -2.21 -3.16
C LEU A 15 -2.70 -2.71 -2.73
N ASN A 16 -2.66 -3.88 -2.08
CA ASN A 16 -1.41 -4.57 -1.80
C ASN A 16 -1.39 -5.86 -2.61
N LEU A 17 -0.40 -5.99 -3.48
CA LEU A 17 -0.08 -7.19 -4.19
C LEU A 17 0.97 -7.93 -3.36
N PHE A 18 0.55 -9.05 -2.77
CA PHE A 18 1.45 -9.91 -2.02
C PHE A 18 2.63 -10.36 -2.93
N PRO A 19 3.89 -10.33 -2.45
CA PRO A 19 4.27 -10.09 -1.06
C PRO A 19 4.54 -8.64 -0.68
N ASN A 20 4.96 -7.78 -1.63
CA ASN A 20 5.67 -6.54 -1.27
C ASN A 20 5.49 -5.37 -2.24
N VAL A 21 4.45 -5.41 -3.10
CA VAL A 21 4.13 -4.30 -3.99
C VAL A 21 2.81 -3.68 -3.53
N SER A 22 2.80 -2.38 -3.27
CA SER A 22 1.57 -1.65 -2.98
C SER A 22 1.29 -0.60 -4.05
N MET A 23 0.01 -0.33 -4.29
CA MET A 23 -0.47 0.62 -5.27
C MET A 23 -1.53 1.51 -4.65
N SER A 24 -1.32 2.81 -4.76
CA SER A 24 -2.30 3.81 -4.35
C SER A 24 -2.48 4.81 -5.49
N ALA A 25 -3.69 4.89 -6.04
CA ALA A 25 -3.99 5.69 -7.23
C ALA A 25 -3.08 5.35 -8.43
N ALA A 26 -2.05 6.17 -8.70
CA ALA A 26 -1.14 6.00 -9.83
C ALA A 26 0.33 5.84 -9.37
N PHE A 27 0.52 5.35 -8.15
CA PHE A 27 1.84 5.24 -7.53
C PHE A 27 2.03 3.84 -6.98
N PHE A 28 3.16 3.21 -7.35
CA PHE A 28 3.61 2.00 -6.71
C PHE A 28 4.63 2.31 -5.62
N ARG A 29 4.61 1.50 -4.56
CA ARG A 29 5.74 1.33 -3.64
C ARG A 29 6.16 -0.13 -3.63
N VAL A 30 7.45 -0.40 -3.84
CA VAL A 30 8.01 -1.75 -3.74
C VAL A 30 8.89 -1.81 -2.51
N LEU A 31 8.54 -2.67 -1.56
CA LEU A 31 9.33 -2.89 -0.35
C LEU A 31 10.30 -4.03 -0.62
N ARG A 32 11.53 -3.70 -1.02
CA ARG A 32 12.57 -4.69 -1.27
C ARG A 32 13.23 -5.11 0.04
N PRO A 33 13.09 -6.37 0.47
CA PRO A 33 13.72 -6.83 1.70
C PRO A 33 15.24 -6.86 1.54
N ILE A 34 15.96 -6.31 2.52
CA ILE A 34 17.42 -6.39 2.62
C ILE A 34 17.80 -7.35 3.77
N SER A 35 17.13 -7.19 4.91
CA SER A 35 17.22 -8.05 6.10
C SER A 35 15.86 -8.08 6.82
N VAL A 36 15.80 -8.72 7.99
CA VAL A 36 14.59 -8.74 8.84
C VAL A 36 14.24 -7.37 9.45
N ASP A 37 15.20 -6.43 9.45
CA ASP A 37 15.10 -5.10 10.05
C ASP A 37 15.39 -3.95 9.07
N GLU A 38 15.64 -4.26 7.79
CA GLU A 38 15.92 -3.27 6.76
C GLU A 38 15.21 -3.61 5.43
N ALA A 39 14.57 -2.60 4.84
CA ALA A 39 13.97 -2.68 3.52
C ALA A 39 14.25 -1.40 2.73
N LEU A 40 14.56 -1.55 1.44
CA LEU A 40 14.62 -0.45 0.49
C LEU A 40 13.21 -0.21 -0.06
N ILE A 41 12.77 1.05 -0.09
CA ILE A 41 11.47 1.42 -0.65
C ILE A 41 11.69 2.09 -2.00
N GLU A 42 11.22 1.45 -3.06
CA GLU A 42 11.20 2.06 -4.39
C GLU A 42 9.85 2.76 -4.61
N HIS A 43 9.89 4.03 -4.98
CA HIS A 43 8.72 4.83 -5.29
C HIS A 43 8.61 5.01 -6.81
N ILE A 44 7.48 4.64 -7.39
CA ILE A 44 7.26 4.67 -8.84
C ILE A 44 5.95 5.41 -9.12
N ALA A 45 6.00 6.44 -9.97
CA ALA A 45 4.81 7.11 -10.49
C ALA A 45 4.52 6.64 -11.91
N ILE A 46 3.26 6.24 -12.17
CA ILE A 46 2.82 5.80 -13.48
C ILE A 46 1.94 6.86 -14.17
N GLY A 47 2.24 7.11 -15.44
CA GLY A 47 1.54 8.05 -16.31
C GLY A 47 0.82 7.30 -17.45
N PRO A 48 -0.28 7.83 -18.02
CA PRO A 48 -0.76 7.33 -19.30
C PRO A 48 0.27 7.54 -20.41
N ASP A 49 0.34 6.57 -21.30
CA ASP A 49 0.86 6.79 -22.66
C ASP A 49 -0.18 7.56 -23.49
N GLY A 50 0.27 8.26 -24.53
CA GLY A 50 -0.62 8.86 -25.50
C GLY A 50 -0.02 10.06 -26.24
N PRO A 51 -0.86 10.86 -26.91
CA PRO A 51 -0.39 11.98 -27.71
C PRO A 51 0.14 13.11 -26.80
N PRO A 52 0.96 14.05 -27.34
CA PRO A 52 1.68 15.05 -26.54
C PRO A 52 0.79 15.92 -25.63
N GLU A 53 -0.50 16.06 -25.95
CA GLU A 53 -1.44 16.81 -25.11
C GLU A 53 -1.66 16.17 -23.73
N LEU A 54 -1.31 14.89 -23.55
CA LEU A 54 -1.37 14.18 -22.28
C LEU A 54 -0.13 14.37 -21.41
N ASP A 55 0.97 14.94 -21.92
CA ASP A 55 2.20 15.15 -21.14
C ASP A 55 1.96 16.00 -19.88
N VAL A 56 0.99 16.91 -19.94
CA VAL A 56 0.56 17.68 -18.79
C VAL A 56 0.06 16.79 -17.65
N VAL A 57 -0.64 15.69 -17.95
CA VAL A 57 -1.12 14.75 -16.94
C VAL A 57 0.05 14.05 -16.26
N ASN A 58 1.05 13.61 -17.03
CA ASN A 58 2.25 12.97 -16.50
C ASN A 58 3.04 13.91 -15.59
N ARG A 59 3.21 15.17 -16.01
CA ARG A 59 3.85 16.20 -15.18
C ARG A 59 3.09 16.44 -13.88
N GLU A 60 1.77 16.66 -13.94
CA GLU A 60 0.99 16.91 -12.72
C GLU A 60 0.98 15.69 -11.78
N ARG A 61 0.93 14.46 -12.32
CA ARG A 61 1.06 13.23 -11.53
C ARG A 61 2.41 13.15 -10.82
N LEU A 62 3.50 13.48 -11.49
CA LEU A 62 4.82 13.54 -10.86
C LEU A 62 4.85 14.58 -9.74
N ARG A 63 4.24 15.76 -9.92
CA ARG A 63 4.15 16.77 -8.84
C ARG A 63 3.34 16.29 -7.64
N ILE A 64 2.23 15.59 -7.87
CA ILE A 64 1.44 14.98 -6.79
C ILE A 64 2.25 13.90 -6.07
N HIS A 65 2.99 13.08 -6.82
CA HIS A 65 3.88 12.06 -6.26
C HIS A 65 4.94 12.71 -5.36
N GLU A 66 5.72 13.65 -5.89
CA GLU A 66 6.74 14.40 -5.15
C GLU A 66 6.17 15.08 -3.90
N HIS A 67 4.95 15.60 -3.99
CA HIS A 67 4.32 16.30 -2.87
C HIS A 67 3.92 15.38 -1.72
N PHE A 68 3.46 14.15 -1.99
CA PHE A 68 2.86 13.30 -0.94
C PHE A 68 3.44 11.90 -0.84
N GLN A 69 3.48 11.13 -1.94
CA GLN A 69 3.80 9.69 -1.91
C GLN A 69 5.23 9.33 -2.32
N GLY A 70 6.00 10.28 -2.86
CA GLY A 70 7.39 10.10 -3.23
C GLY A 70 8.30 10.02 -2.00
N PRO A 71 9.60 9.74 -2.17
CA PRO A 71 10.53 9.43 -1.08
C PRO A 71 10.66 10.56 -0.03
N PHE A 72 10.43 11.80 -0.43
CA PHE A 72 10.40 12.98 0.45
C PHE A 72 9.04 13.69 0.46
N GLY A 73 8.00 13.02 -0.04
CA GLY A 73 6.65 13.54 -0.03
C GLY A 73 6.09 13.57 1.39
N PHE A 74 5.13 14.45 1.63
CA PHE A 74 4.58 14.74 2.94
C PHE A 74 4.14 13.51 3.75
N GLY A 75 3.61 12.46 3.11
CA GLY A 75 3.17 11.25 3.81
C GLY A 75 4.28 10.27 4.15
N THR A 76 5.39 10.28 3.41
CA THR A 76 6.44 9.26 3.55
C THR A 76 7.22 9.33 4.87
N PRO A 77 7.58 10.50 5.41
CA PRO A 77 8.19 10.59 6.75
C PRO A 77 7.30 10.01 7.86
N ASP A 78 5.98 10.28 7.82
CA ASP A 78 5.02 9.77 8.80
C ASP A 78 4.89 8.24 8.71
N ASP A 79 4.79 7.71 7.48
CA ASP A 79 4.78 6.26 7.24
C ASP A 79 6.07 5.60 7.76
N ALA A 80 7.24 6.19 7.46
CA ALA A 80 8.55 5.66 7.84
C ALA A 80 8.75 5.63 9.36
N GLU A 81 8.36 6.68 10.07
CA GLU A 81 8.41 6.69 11.54
C GLU A 81 7.41 5.69 12.15
N GLY A 82 6.23 5.53 11.53
CA GLY A 82 5.27 4.49 11.89
C GLY A 82 5.86 3.09 11.82
N TRP A 83 6.49 2.74 10.70
CA TRP A 83 7.16 1.44 10.53
C TRP A 83 8.31 1.27 11.52
N GLY A 84 9.14 2.29 11.70
CA GLY A 84 10.26 2.25 12.65
C GLY A 84 9.78 2.00 14.09
N ARG A 85 8.66 2.58 14.50
CA ARG A 85 8.05 2.31 15.82
C ARG A 85 7.53 0.88 15.94
N VAL A 86 6.85 0.37 14.92
CA VAL A 86 6.36 -1.02 14.92
C VAL A 86 7.53 -1.99 15.00
N GLN A 87 8.61 -1.79 14.24
CA GLN A 87 9.81 -2.62 14.27
C GLN A 87 10.46 -2.64 15.67
N ARG A 88 10.70 -1.45 16.26
CA ARG A 88 11.25 -1.33 17.61
C ARG A 88 10.36 -2.01 18.66
N GLY A 89 9.05 -1.83 18.55
CA GLY A 89 8.06 -2.44 19.45
C GLY A 89 8.06 -3.97 19.36
N ALA A 90 8.05 -4.52 18.15
CA ALA A 90 8.08 -5.96 17.91
C ALA A 90 9.38 -6.60 18.44
N GLN A 91 10.52 -5.93 18.31
CA GLN A 91 11.80 -6.40 18.87
C GLN A 91 11.85 -6.33 20.40
N ALA A 92 11.21 -5.33 21.01
CA ALA A 92 11.20 -5.16 22.47
C ALA A 92 10.34 -6.20 23.19
N ALA A 93 9.33 -6.77 22.52
CA ALA A 93 8.45 -7.79 23.07
C ALA A 93 8.08 -8.84 22.00
N PRO A 94 9.01 -9.75 21.64
CA PRO A 94 8.85 -10.67 20.51
C PRO A 94 7.67 -11.64 20.66
N ASP A 95 7.31 -11.99 21.91
CA ASP A 95 6.19 -12.90 22.20
C ASP A 95 4.82 -12.18 22.27
N MET A 96 4.80 -10.84 22.16
CA MET A 96 3.55 -10.07 22.21
C MET A 96 2.78 -10.21 20.89
N PRO A 97 1.52 -10.68 20.91
CA PRO A 97 0.74 -10.82 19.69
C PRO A 97 0.38 -9.46 19.09
N ILE A 98 0.50 -9.34 17.77
CA ILE A 98 0.00 -8.19 17.00
C ILE A 98 -1.50 -8.38 16.75
N LEU A 99 -2.31 -7.45 17.26
CA LEU A 99 -3.76 -7.50 17.14
C LEU A 99 -4.20 -6.99 15.75
N VAL A 100 -4.91 -7.85 14.99
CA VAL A 100 -5.49 -7.52 13.67
C VAL A 100 -6.99 -7.87 13.68
N ASN A 101 -7.75 -7.23 14.58
CA ASN A 101 -9.11 -7.60 14.91
C ASN A 101 -10.19 -6.67 14.34
N ARG A 102 -9.81 -5.57 13.68
CA ARG A 102 -10.80 -4.59 13.20
C ARG A 102 -11.58 -5.17 12.02
N GLY A 103 -12.90 -5.17 12.15
CA GLY A 103 -13.79 -5.79 11.18
C GLY A 103 -14.09 -7.26 11.40
N LEU A 104 -13.53 -7.90 12.45
CA LEU A 104 -13.94 -9.27 12.79
C LEU A 104 -15.45 -9.33 13.03
N GLY A 105 -16.09 -10.32 12.42
CA GLY A 105 -17.55 -10.50 12.44
C GLY A 105 -18.33 -9.65 11.42
N ARG A 106 -17.67 -8.74 10.69
CA ARG A 106 -18.28 -8.00 9.56
C ARG A 106 -17.86 -8.52 8.19
N GLU A 107 -16.86 -9.40 8.15
CA GLU A 107 -16.39 -10.03 6.92
C GLU A 107 -17.49 -10.90 6.32
N LYS A 108 -17.65 -10.78 5.01
CA LYS A 108 -18.51 -11.62 4.18
C LYS A 108 -17.76 -11.97 2.90
N ASP A 109 -18.13 -13.06 2.26
CA ASP A 109 -17.60 -13.38 0.94
C ASP A 109 -18.30 -12.53 -0.13
N ASP A 110 -17.55 -12.09 -1.12
CA ASP A 110 -18.08 -11.47 -2.34
C ASP A 110 -18.62 -12.52 -3.33
N GLU A 111 -19.05 -12.07 -4.51
CA GLU A 111 -19.58 -12.95 -5.56
C GLU A 111 -18.56 -13.97 -6.11
N HIS A 112 -17.28 -13.77 -5.84
CA HIS A 112 -16.17 -14.65 -6.24
C HIS A 112 -15.62 -15.49 -5.08
N GLY A 113 -16.22 -15.38 -3.89
CA GLY A 113 -15.77 -16.09 -2.69
C GLY A 113 -14.61 -15.42 -1.96
N TRP A 114 -14.27 -14.16 -2.26
CA TRP A 114 -13.22 -13.45 -1.56
C TRP A 114 -13.74 -12.73 -0.32
N PRO A 115 -13.01 -12.76 0.81
CA PRO A 115 -13.43 -12.05 2.01
C PRO A 115 -13.37 -10.55 1.77
N THR A 116 -14.49 -9.88 2.03
CA THR A 116 -14.64 -8.42 1.91
C THR A 116 -15.36 -7.84 3.12
N ALA A 117 -15.09 -6.58 3.43
CA ALA A 117 -15.67 -5.87 4.56
C ALA A 117 -15.69 -4.36 4.29
N HIS A 118 -15.93 -3.56 5.33
CA HIS A 118 -15.87 -2.11 5.20
C HIS A 118 -14.45 -1.67 4.81
N VAL A 119 -14.31 -0.61 4.01
CA VAL A 119 -13.00 -0.12 3.50
C VAL A 119 -12.00 0.21 4.59
N THR A 120 -12.49 0.50 5.81
CA THR A 120 -11.61 0.75 6.94
C THR A 120 -11.09 -0.55 7.54
N ASP A 121 -11.74 -1.70 7.43
CA ASP A 121 -11.42 -2.93 8.17
C ASP A 121 -10.09 -3.60 7.77
N GLU A 122 -9.58 -4.47 8.64
CA GLU A 122 -8.26 -5.13 8.48
C GLU A 122 -8.33 -6.45 7.69
N THR A 123 -9.38 -6.63 6.89
CA THR A 123 -9.63 -7.83 6.09
C THR A 123 -8.48 -8.14 5.14
N GLY A 124 -7.97 -7.12 4.43
CA GLY A 124 -6.81 -7.27 3.56
C GLY A 124 -5.53 -7.65 4.31
N MET A 125 -5.33 -7.14 5.53
CA MET A 125 -4.16 -7.50 6.36
C MET A 125 -4.24 -8.96 6.81
N ARG A 126 -5.42 -9.42 7.27
CA ARG A 126 -5.64 -10.83 7.62
C ARG A 126 -5.46 -11.74 6.41
N ALA A 127 -5.87 -11.34 5.21
CA ALA A 127 -5.64 -12.11 3.99
C ALA A 127 -4.14 -12.23 3.66
N ALA A 128 -3.37 -11.15 3.78
CA ALA A 128 -1.92 -11.17 3.58
C ALA A 128 -1.19 -12.09 4.57
N TYR A 129 -1.52 -12.04 5.87
CA TYR A 129 -0.93 -12.94 6.86
C TYR A 129 -1.33 -14.41 6.66
N ARG A 130 -2.56 -14.68 6.18
CA ARG A 130 -2.99 -16.03 5.81
C ARG A 130 -2.16 -16.58 4.64
N MET A 131 -1.95 -15.77 3.60
CA MET A 131 -1.09 -16.15 2.46
C MET A 131 0.37 -16.36 2.90
N TRP A 132 0.92 -15.45 3.71
CA TRP A 132 2.27 -15.61 4.27
C TRP A 132 2.39 -16.93 5.05
N LYS A 133 1.43 -17.21 5.94
CA LYS A 133 1.42 -18.47 6.70
C LYS A 133 1.38 -19.66 5.75
N GLN A 134 0.49 -19.65 4.75
CA GLN A 134 0.41 -20.72 3.75
C GLN A 134 1.74 -20.95 3.03
N MET A 135 2.47 -19.89 2.67
CA MET A 135 3.76 -20.01 1.97
C MET A 135 4.92 -20.44 2.87
N MET A 136 4.85 -20.14 4.17
CA MET A 136 5.91 -20.46 5.13
C MET A 136 5.68 -21.78 5.87
N SER A 137 4.47 -22.35 5.77
CA SER A 137 4.15 -23.64 6.36
C SER A 137 4.64 -24.74 5.42
N ASP A 138 5.30 -25.76 5.99
CA ASP A 138 5.67 -27.02 5.31
C ASP A 138 4.67 -28.15 5.66
N ASP A 139 3.48 -27.78 6.15
CA ASP A 139 2.40 -28.71 6.52
C ASP A 139 1.71 -29.36 5.31
#